data_AF-S3AJ12-F1
#
_entry.id   AF-S3AJ12-F1
#
_cell.length_a   1.000
_cell.length_b   1.000
_cell.length_c   1.000
_cell.angle_alpha   90.00
_cell.angle_beta   90.00
_cell.angle_gamma   90.00
#
_symmetry.space_group_name_H-M   'P 1'
#
loop_
_entity.id
_entity.type
_entity.pdbx_description
1 polymer ?
#
loop_
_entity_poly.entity_id
_entity_poly.type
_entity_poly.pdbx_seq_one_letter_code
_entity_poly.pdbx_strand_id
1 'polypeptide(L)'
;MSQAVSQYGSRERAARWVATPATSLHVQGAAADVDGSGTQDWISRHGPAFGLCLVYDNEPWHVELRPDAGAHRCPPTYADPSNDPRLAR
;
A
#
# COMPACT_ATOMS: atom_id res chain seq x y z
N MET A 1 3.77 7.81 13.72
CA MET A 1 3.90 9.18 13.15
C MET A 1 4.96 10.02 13.87
N SER A 2 4.83 10.37 15.15
CA SER A 2 5.80 11.26 15.83
C SER A 2 7.26 10.80 15.77
N GLN A 3 7.52 9.50 15.94
CA GLN A 3 8.86 8.93 15.76
C GLN A 3 9.40 9.12 14.34
N ALA A 4 8.57 8.88 13.33
CA ALA A 4 8.95 9.07 11.93
C ALA A 4 9.16 10.56 11.60
N VAL A 5 8.38 11.47 12.19
CA VAL A 5 8.65 12.92 12.07
C VAL A 5 10.00 13.28 12.68
N SER A 6 10.38 12.69 13.82
CA SER A 6 11.71 12.88 14.40
C SER A 6 12.82 12.38 13.47
N GLN A 7 12.62 11.22 12.83
CA GLN A 7 13.60 10.61 11.92
C GLN A 7 13.71 11.32 10.57
N TYR A 8 12.58 11.68 9.96
CA TYR A 8 12.49 12.22 8.61
C TYR A 8 12.33 13.75 8.60
N GLY A 9 12.19 14.38 9.76
CA GLY A 9 12.23 15.82 9.99
C GLY A 9 11.00 16.60 9.53
N SER A 10 9.94 15.97 9.01
CA SER A 10 8.63 16.60 8.82
C SER A 10 7.53 15.55 8.64
N ARG A 11 6.26 15.95 8.76
CA ARG A 11 5.12 15.05 8.54
C ARG A 11 5.03 14.63 7.07
N GLU A 12 5.32 15.54 6.15
CA GLU A 12 5.29 15.30 4.70
C GLU A 12 6.36 14.25 4.32
N ARG A 13 7.58 14.38 4.84
CA ARG A 13 8.64 13.41 4.59
C ARG A 13 8.38 12.05 5.24
N ALA A 14 7.79 12.05 6.44
CA ALA A 14 7.41 10.83 7.14
C ALA A 14 6.28 10.07 6.43
N ALA A 15 5.31 10.79 5.85
CA ALA A 15 4.16 10.20 5.17
C ALA A 15 4.51 9.32 3.96
N ARG A 16 5.72 9.48 3.39
CA ARG A 16 6.26 8.61 2.33
C ARG A 16 6.57 7.19 2.79
N TRP A 17 6.68 6.98 4.10
CA TRP A 17 7.15 5.72 4.70
C TRP A 17 6.20 5.16 5.75
N VAL A 18 5.37 5.99 6.37
CA VAL A 18 4.44 5.55 7.42
C VAL A 18 3.08 6.20 7.31
N ALA A 19 2.04 5.38 7.36
CA ALA A 19 0.67 5.83 7.59
C ALA A 19 0.43 6.18 9.07
N THR A 20 -0.65 6.92 9.34
CA THR A 20 -1.14 7.09 10.72
C THR A 20 -1.93 5.85 11.15
N PRO A 21 -2.11 5.59 12.45
CA PRO A 21 -2.96 4.50 12.92
C PRO A 21 -4.41 4.58 12.39
N ALA A 22 -4.92 5.79 12.17
CA ALA A 22 -6.28 6.01 11.68
C ALA A 22 -6.45 5.73 10.18
N THR A 23 -5.37 5.79 9.41
CA THR A 23 -5.41 5.67 7.95
C THR A 23 -4.77 4.39 7.41
N SER A 24 -3.97 3.69 8.21
CA SER A 24 -3.33 2.44 7.80
C SER A 24 -4.33 1.37 7.36
N LEU A 25 -4.11 0.79 6.18
CA LEU A 25 -4.94 -0.29 5.63
C LEU A 25 -4.68 -1.63 6.34
N HIS A 26 -3.49 -1.81 6.91
CA HIS A 26 -3.18 -2.96 7.77
C HIS A 26 -4.07 -2.99 9.01
N VAL A 27 -4.32 -1.82 9.63
CA VAL A 27 -5.24 -1.71 10.79
C VAL A 27 -6.68 -2.05 10.40
N GLN A 28 -7.07 -1.73 9.17
CA GLN A 28 -8.41 -2.01 8.66
C GLN A 28 -8.59 -3.47 8.19
N GLY A 29 -7.53 -4.29 8.22
CA GLY A 29 -7.56 -5.65 7.68
C GLY A 29 -7.69 -5.71 6.15
N ALA A 30 -7.37 -4.61 5.47
CA ALA A 30 -7.49 -4.46 4.01
C ALA A 30 -6.14 -4.55 3.29
N ALA A 31 -5.05 -4.77 4.01
CA ALA A 31 -3.72 -4.95 3.45
C ALA A 31 -2.93 -6.04 4.21
N ALA A 32 -1.99 -6.65 3.51
CA ALA A 32 -1.01 -7.58 4.07
C ALA A 32 0.33 -7.39 3.36
N ASP A 33 1.42 -7.58 4.12
CA ASP A 33 2.76 -7.61 3.57
C ASP A 33 3.12 -9.06 3.25
N VAL A 34 3.43 -9.33 1.99
CA VAL A 34 3.78 -10.67 1.51
C VAL A 34 5.13 -10.57 0.81
N ASP A 35 6.13 -11.21 1.43
CA ASP A 35 7.48 -11.27 0.90
C ASP A 35 7.79 -12.66 0.33
N GLY A 36 8.86 -12.78 -0.44
CA GLY A 36 9.31 -14.02 -1.07
C GLY A 36 9.71 -13.83 -2.52
N SER A 37 10.60 -14.72 -2.98
CA SER A 37 11.07 -14.71 -4.37
C SER A 37 9.90 -14.94 -5.32
N GLY A 38 9.66 -13.96 -6.22
CA GLY A 38 8.60 -14.02 -7.22
C GLY A 38 7.20 -13.67 -6.71
N THR A 39 7.03 -13.32 -5.43
CA THR A 39 5.72 -12.96 -4.86
C THR A 39 5.10 -11.77 -5.57
N GLN A 40 5.82 -10.66 -5.70
CA GLN A 40 5.36 -9.45 -6.41
C GLN A 40 4.88 -9.79 -7.83
N ASP A 41 5.68 -10.60 -8.50
CA ASP A 41 5.49 -11.04 -9.87
C ASP A 41 4.23 -11.92 -10.02
N TRP A 42 4.00 -12.82 -9.05
CA TRP A 42 2.80 -13.64 -8.98
C TRP A 42 1.55 -12.79 -8.68
N ILE A 43 1.63 -11.88 -7.71
CA ILE A 43 0.51 -11.00 -7.33
C ILE A 43 0.14 -10.08 -8.50
N SER A 44 1.11 -9.50 -9.20
CA SER A 44 0.86 -8.66 -10.38
C SER A 44 0.07 -9.40 -11.48
N ARG A 45 0.38 -10.69 -11.69
CA ARG A 45 -0.25 -11.52 -12.73
C ARG A 45 -1.57 -12.17 -12.31
N HIS A 46 -1.66 -12.62 -11.06
CA HIS A 46 -2.76 -13.48 -10.59
C HIS A 46 -3.60 -12.85 -9.49
N GLY A 47 -3.04 -11.90 -8.74
CA GLY A 47 -3.70 -11.20 -7.65
C GLY A 47 -5.05 -10.58 -8.02
N PRO A 48 -5.22 -9.89 -9.18
CA PRO A 48 -6.49 -9.27 -9.54
C PRO A 48 -7.69 -10.24 -9.53
N ALA A 49 -7.48 -11.52 -9.90
CA ALA A 49 -8.54 -12.54 -9.88
C ALA A 49 -9.06 -12.84 -8.47
N PHE A 50 -8.27 -12.53 -7.44
CA PHE A 50 -8.61 -12.66 -6.02
C PHE A 50 -8.90 -11.32 -5.36
N GLY A 51 -8.97 -10.24 -6.14
CA GLY A 51 -9.08 -8.89 -5.60
C GLY A 51 -7.81 -8.41 -4.89
N LEU A 52 -6.63 -8.97 -5.18
CA LEU A 52 -5.37 -8.58 -4.56
C LEU A 52 -4.55 -7.70 -5.50
N CYS A 53 -4.13 -6.52 -5.03
CA CYS A 53 -3.44 -5.54 -5.84
C CYS A 53 -2.19 -5.00 -5.17
N LEU A 54 -1.12 -4.84 -5.95
CA LEU A 54 0.00 -3.97 -5.60
C LEU A 54 -0.46 -2.52 -5.80
N VAL A 55 -0.16 -1.65 -4.83
CA VAL A 55 -0.67 -0.27 -4.80
C VAL A 55 0.45 0.76 -4.74
N TYR A 56 1.60 0.42 -4.16
CA TYR A 56 2.73 1.34 -4.01
C TYR A 56 3.96 0.83 -4.74
N ASP A 57 4.57 1.68 -5.57
CA ASP A 57 5.79 1.33 -6.32
C ASP A 57 7.01 1.13 -5.40
N ASN A 58 7.06 1.86 -4.28
CA ASN A 58 8.14 1.77 -3.30
C ASN A 58 7.95 0.65 -2.26
N GLU A 59 6.83 -0.08 -2.28
CA GLU A 59 6.52 -1.16 -1.35
C GLU A 59 6.06 -2.41 -2.12
N PRO A 60 6.97 -3.11 -2.84
CA PRO A 60 6.61 -4.27 -3.67
C PRO A 60 6.06 -5.47 -2.88
N TRP A 61 6.19 -5.48 -1.56
CA TRP A 61 5.62 -6.47 -0.64
C TRP A 61 4.19 -6.12 -0.18
N HIS A 62 3.75 -4.87 -0.33
CA HIS A 62 2.47 -4.40 0.21
C HIS A 62 1.32 -4.72 -0.76
N VAL A 63 0.42 -5.61 -0.32
CA VAL A 63 -0.72 -6.07 -1.10
C VAL A 63 -2.01 -5.61 -0.45
N GLU A 64 -2.90 -4.97 -1.22
CA GLU A 64 -4.20 -4.51 -0.73
C GLU A 64 -5.36 -5.32 -1.33
N LEU A 65 -6.40 -5.53 -0.52
CA LEU A 65 -7.68 -6.04 -0.99
C LEU A 65 -8.44 -4.93 -1.75
N ARG A 66 -8.82 -5.26 -2.98
CA ARG A 66 -9.62 -4.50 -3.94
C ARG A 66 -10.66 -5.46 -4.53
N PRO A 67 -11.82 -5.64 -3.86
CA PRO A 67 -12.81 -6.65 -4.26
C PRO A 67 -13.23 -6.57 -5.73
N ASP A 68 -13.29 -5.36 -6.26
CA ASP A 68 -13.71 -5.08 -7.64
C ASP A 68 -12.62 -5.32 -8.69
N ALA A 69 -11.37 -5.59 -8.29
CA ALA A 69 -10.25 -5.73 -9.22
C ALA A 69 -10.39 -6.94 -10.17
N GLY A 70 -11.12 -7.98 -9.76
CA GLY A 70 -11.41 -9.12 -10.63
C GLY A 70 -12.26 -8.74 -11.85
N ALA A 71 -13.15 -7.75 -11.70
CA ALA A 71 -13.99 -7.23 -12.78
C ALA A 71 -13.40 -6.00 -13.48
N HIS A 72 -12.61 -5.19 -12.75
CA HIS A 72 -12.22 -3.85 -13.16
C HIS A 72 -10.72 -3.58 -13.17
N ARG A 73 -9.88 -4.65 -13.14
CA ARG A 73 -8.40 -4.63 -12.97
C ARG A 73 -7.95 -3.89 -11.71
N CYS A 74 -6.68 -4.05 -11.33
CA CYS A 74 -6.11 -3.25 -10.25
C CYS A 74 -6.04 -1.76 -10.65
N PRO A 75 -6.22 -0.84 -9.69
CA PRO A 75 -6.01 0.58 -9.94
C PRO A 75 -4.53 0.85 -10.27
N PRO A 76 -4.23 2.01 -10.90
CA PRO A 76 -2.86 2.48 -11.04
C PRO A 76 -2.16 2.55 -9.67
N THR A 77 -0.86 2.27 -9.66
CA THR A 77 -0.03 2.40 -8.47
C THR A 77 0.27 3.87 -8.16
N TYR A 78 0.57 4.14 -6.89
CA TYR A 78 1.14 5.40 -6.43
C TYR A 78 2.65 5.22 -6.23
N ALA A 79 3.40 6.31 -6.37
CA ALA A 79 4.86 6.28 -6.14
C ALA A 79 5.21 5.87 -4.70
N ASP A 80 4.43 6.36 -3.72
CA ASP A 80 4.52 6.01 -2.31
C ASP A 80 3.22 6.40 -1.56
N PRO A 81 3.00 5.95 -0.30
CA PRO A 81 1.79 6.22 0.46
C PRO A 81 1.42 7.70 0.62
N SER A 82 2.38 8.63 0.51
CA SER A 82 2.07 10.07 0.62
C SER A 82 1.25 10.60 -0.56
N ASN A 83 1.22 9.86 -1.67
CA ASN A 83 0.45 10.18 -2.87
C ASN A 83 -0.95 9.54 -2.87
N ASP A 84 -1.30 8.74 -1.84
CA ASP A 84 -2.62 8.13 -1.73
C ASP A 84 -3.62 9.07 -1.03
N PRO A 85 -4.65 9.57 -1.74
CA PRO A 85 -5.65 10.45 -1.15
C PRO A 85 -6.45 9.80 -0.01
N ARG A 86 -6.50 8.46 0.07
CA ARG A 86 -7.17 7.74 1.17
C ARG A 86 -6.46 7.97 2.51
N LEU A 87 -5.15 8.26 2.46
CA LEU A 87 -4.31 8.47 3.64
C LEU A 87 -4.21 9.94 4.09
N ALA A 88 -4.75 10.87 3.30
CA ALA A 88 -4.66 12.32 3.50
C ALA A 88 -5.60 12.87 4.60
N ARG A 89 -5.61 12.24 5.79
CA ARG A 89 -6.39 12.68 6.96
C ARG A 89 -5.56 13.38 8.03
#